data_AF-A0AAU9UP61-F1
#
_entry.id   AF-A0AAU9UP61-F1
#
_cell.length_a   1.000
_cell.length_b   1.000
_cell.length_c   1.000
_cell.angle_alpha   90.00
_cell.angle_beta   90.00
_cell.angle_gamma   90.00
#
_symmetry.space_group_name_H-M   'P 1'
#
loop_
_entity.id
_entity.type
_entity.pdbx_description
1 polymer ?
#
loop_
_entity_poly.entity_id
_entity_poly.type
_entity_poly.pdbx_seq_one_letter_code
_entity_poly.pdbx_strand_id
1 'polypeptide(L)'
;MDIFKAVVDNNLKLSNEEKLCYLHKYLADLQPIQKGTAANIRNFLAQIQQHIYALKDLEQPVHNWDMLLFSILSRKLDTYTNMAYHLDKENPLELPTLNEFISFLEKRAMTLEDSPAERKEW
;
A
#
# COMPACT_ATOMS: atom_id res chain seq x y z
N MET A 1 2.86 1.89 -24.04
CA MET A 1 2.14 0.64 -23.73
C MET A 1 1.76 0.71 -22.26
N ASP A 2 0.50 0.48 -21.89
CA ASP A 2 0.09 0.45 -20.49
C ASP A 2 0.65 -0.83 -19.86
N ILE A 3 1.78 -0.70 -19.15
CA ILE A 3 2.48 -1.82 -18.53
C ILE A 3 1.54 -2.54 -17.56
N PHE A 4 0.61 -1.82 -16.92
CA PHE A 4 -0.39 -2.41 -16.05
C PHE A 4 -1.32 -3.37 -16.82
N LYS A 5 -1.79 -2.96 -18.00
CA LYS A 5 -2.62 -3.81 -18.86
C LYS A 5 -1.85 -5.03 -19.41
N ALA A 6 -0.57 -4.86 -19.74
CA ALA A 6 0.30 -5.95 -20.21
C ALA A 6 0.53 -7.04 -19.14
N VAL A 7 0.59 -6.65 -17.85
CA VAL A 7 0.71 -7.58 -16.73
C VAL A 7 -0.62 -8.30 -16.46
N VAL A 8 -1.75 -7.58 -16.52
CA VAL A 8 -3.10 -8.16 -16.33
C VAL A 8 -3.48 -9.12 -17.47
N ASP A 9 -3.04 -8.86 -18.70
CA ASP A 9 -3.36 -9.68 -19.88
C ASP A 9 -2.48 -10.95 -20.01
N ASN A 10 -1.62 -11.23 -19.02
CA ASN A 10 -0.93 -12.52 -18.79
C ASN A 10 -0.06 -13.07 -19.94
N ASN A 11 0.36 -12.23 -20.89
CA ASN A 11 0.99 -12.68 -22.15
C ASN A 11 2.35 -12.05 -22.50
N LEU A 12 2.95 -11.24 -21.60
CA LEU A 12 4.23 -10.59 -21.87
C LEU A 12 5.26 -10.93 -20.80
N LYS A 13 6.31 -11.66 -21.20
CA LYS A 13 7.55 -11.78 -20.42
C LYS A 13 8.24 -10.41 -20.44
N LEU A 14 8.05 -9.62 -19.38
CA LEU A 14 8.76 -8.36 -19.18
C LEU A 14 10.23 -8.62 -18.84
N SER A 15 11.13 -7.78 -19.34
CA SER A 15 12.55 -7.79 -18.95
C SER A 15 12.71 -7.31 -17.49
N ASN A 16 13.88 -7.53 -16.89
CA ASN A 16 14.14 -7.05 -15.53
C ASN A 16 14.12 -5.51 -15.45
N GLU A 17 14.56 -4.82 -16.50
CA GLU A 17 14.51 -3.36 -16.61
C GLU A 17 13.06 -2.84 -16.64
N GLU A 18 12.17 -3.54 -17.35
CA GLU A 18 10.74 -3.19 -17.41
C GLU A 18 10.03 -3.44 -16.09
N LYS A 19 10.35 -4.56 -15.41
CA LYS A 19 9.84 -4.86 -14.05
C LYS A 19 10.30 -3.81 -13.04
N LEU A 20 11.56 -3.35 -13.15
CA LEU A 20 12.09 -2.27 -12.31
C LEU A 20 11.37 -0.95 -12.58
N CYS A 21 11.12 -0.63 -13.85
CA CYS A 21 10.35 0.56 -14.24
C CYS A 21 8.93 0.51 -13.68
N TYR A 22 8.28 -0.66 -13.71
CA TYR A 22 6.98 -0.87 -13.08
C TYR A 22 7.02 -0.59 -11.58
N LEU A 23 7.97 -1.18 -10.84
CA LEU A 23 8.13 -0.95 -9.40
C LEU A 23 8.28 0.54 -9.08
N HIS A 24 9.17 1.23 -9.79
CA HIS A 24 9.39 2.66 -9.60
C HIS A 24 8.11 3.46 -9.85
N LYS A 25 7.48 3.26 -11.01
CA LYS A 25 6.33 4.06 -11.43
C LYS A 25 5.07 3.81 -10.60
N TYR A 26 4.85 2.61 -10.10
CA TYR A 26 3.57 2.23 -9.51
C TYR A 26 3.61 2.05 -8.00
N LEU A 27 4.77 1.82 -7.37
CA LEU A 27 4.90 1.83 -5.92
C LEU A 27 5.57 3.11 -5.41
N ALA A 28 6.65 3.58 -6.05
CA ALA A 28 7.36 4.76 -5.55
C ALA A 28 6.59 6.06 -5.82
N ASP A 29 5.87 6.14 -6.95
CA ASP A 29 5.07 7.31 -7.32
C ASP A 29 3.60 7.23 -6.86
N LEU A 30 3.26 6.28 -5.98
CA LEU A 30 1.95 6.27 -5.30
C LEU A 30 1.68 7.64 -4.70
N GLN A 31 0.49 8.16 -4.96
CA GLN A 31 0.08 9.44 -4.41
C GLN A 31 -0.04 9.33 -2.89
N PRO A 32 0.57 10.23 -2.11
CA PRO A 32 0.37 10.28 -0.68
C PRO A 32 -1.11 10.45 -0.35
N ILE A 33 -1.56 9.82 0.73
CA ILE A 33 -2.88 10.05 1.30
C ILE A 33 -2.96 11.53 1.71
N GLN A 34 -3.86 12.27 1.07
CA GLN A 34 -4.03 13.70 1.37
C GLN A 34 -4.68 13.93 2.73
N LYS A 35 -5.65 13.07 3.09
CA LYS A 35 -6.37 13.09 4.37
C LYS A 35 -6.68 11.65 4.75
N GLY A 36 -6.33 11.23 5.96
CA GLY A 36 -6.56 9.88 6.48
C GLY A 36 -8.03 9.58 6.79
N THR A 37 -8.94 9.81 5.85
CA THR A 37 -10.34 9.34 5.91
C THR A 37 -10.41 7.86 5.59
N ALA A 38 -11.49 7.18 5.98
CA ALA A 38 -11.67 5.77 5.64
C ALA A 38 -11.54 5.51 4.14
N ALA A 39 -12.27 6.29 3.33
CA ALA A 39 -12.30 6.15 1.87
C ALA A 39 -10.90 6.26 1.24
N ASN A 40 -10.09 7.22 1.70
CA ASN A 40 -8.74 7.40 1.17
C ASN A 40 -7.80 6.27 1.59
N ILE A 41 -7.91 5.77 2.83
CA ILE A 41 -7.12 4.62 3.31
C ILE A 41 -7.50 3.36 2.54
N ARG A 42 -8.81 3.11 2.29
CA ARG A 42 -9.30 1.99 1.47
C ARG A 42 -8.77 2.05 0.05
N ASN A 43 -8.81 3.22 -0.59
CA ASN A 43 -8.26 3.41 -1.93
C ASN A 43 -6.75 3.16 -1.97
N PHE A 44 -6.02 3.65 -0.98
CA PHE A 44 -4.58 3.40 -0.86
C PHE A 44 -4.26 1.91 -0.70
N LEU A 45 -5.00 1.21 0.15
CA LEU A 45 -4.89 -0.25 0.34
C LEU A 45 -5.15 -1.03 -0.95
N ALA A 46 -6.22 -0.69 -1.68
CA ALA A 46 -6.55 -1.33 -2.95
C ALA A 46 -5.42 -1.18 -3.97
N GLN A 47 -4.84 0.03 -4.08
CA GLN A 47 -3.69 0.28 -4.95
C GLN A 47 -2.46 -0.52 -4.54
N ILE A 48 -2.12 -0.57 -3.24
CA ILE A 48 -1.01 -1.39 -2.75
C ILE A 48 -1.21 -2.85 -3.13
N GLN A 49 -2.37 -3.42 -2.81
CA GLN A 49 -2.69 -4.82 -3.07
C GLN A 49 -2.57 -5.13 -4.58
N GLN A 50 -3.16 -4.28 -5.43
CA GLN A 50 -3.08 -4.41 -6.88
C GLN A 50 -1.62 -4.45 -7.39
N HIS A 51 -0.76 -3.57 -6.90
CA HIS A 51 0.65 -3.55 -7.32
C HIS A 51 1.45 -4.74 -6.78
N ILE A 52 1.17 -5.17 -5.55
CA ILE A 52 1.81 -6.35 -4.95
C ILE A 52 1.42 -7.63 -5.69
N TYR A 53 0.15 -7.79 -6.06
CA TYR A 53 -0.29 -8.93 -6.89
C TYR A 53 0.36 -8.92 -8.27
N ALA A 54 0.37 -7.78 -8.96
CA ALA A 54 1.04 -7.65 -10.24
C ALA A 54 2.54 -8.03 -10.18
N LEU A 55 3.24 -7.64 -9.11
CA LEU A 55 4.65 -8.02 -8.92
C LEU A 55 4.82 -9.52 -8.63
N LYS A 56 3.90 -10.13 -7.89
CA LYS A 56 3.89 -11.59 -7.68
C LYS A 56 3.69 -12.33 -8.99
N ASP A 57 2.76 -11.88 -9.83
CA ASP A 57 2.49 -12.46 -11.15
C ASP A 57 3.70 -12.31 -12.09
N LEU A 58 4.51 -11.27 -11.89
CA LEU A 58 5.81 -11.07 -12.55
C LEU A 58 6.98 -11.86 -11.91
N GLU A 59 6.67 -12.81 -11.04
CA GLU A 59 7.60 -13.69 -10.32
C GLU A 59 8.62 -12.90 -9.47
N GLN A 60 8.23 -11.72 -8.96
CA GLN A 60 9.10 -10.94 -8.09
C GLN A 60 9.01 -11.39 -6.62
N PRO A 61 10.13 -11.40 -5.88
CA PRO A 61 10.18 -11.90 -4.50
C PRO A 61 9.68 -10.85 -3.49
N VAL A 62 8.46 -10.35 -3.67
CA VAL A 62 7.88 -9.28 -2.84
C VAL A 62 7.79 -9.63 -1.35
N HIS A 63 7.78 -10.92 -1.01
CA HIS A 63 7.78 -11.43 0.36
C HIS A 63 9.07 -11.12 1.13
N ASN A 64 10.17 -10.81 0.43
CA ASN A 64 11.45 -10.44 1.05
C ASN A 64 11.66 -8.91 1.08
N TRP A 65 10.65 -8.13 0.69
CA TRP A 65 10.77 -6.68 0.53
C TRP A 65 10.10 -5.88 1.64
N ASP A 66 9.73 -6.50 2.76
CA ASP A 66 9.02 -5.83 3.87
C ASP A 66 9.67 -4.50 4.26
N MET A 67 10.99 -4.49 4.46
CA MET A 67 11.74 -3.27 4.82
C MET A 67 11.63 -2.17 3.76
N LEU A 68 11.79 -2.56 2.49
CA LEU A 68 11.75 -1.64 1.37
C LEU A 68 10.34 -1.08 1.18
N LEU A 69 9.33 -1.96 1.14
CA LEU A 69 7.93 -1.60 0.96
C LEU A 69 7.44 -0.74 2.11
N PHE A 70 7.76 -1.09 3.35
CA PHE A 70 7.44 -0.27 4.50
C PHE A 70 8.05 1.14 4.38
N SER A 71 9.33 1.26 4.00
CA SER A 71 9.99 2.57 3.83
C SER A 71 9.35 3.45 2.74
N ILE A 72 8.77 2.83 1.70
CA ILE A 72 8.09 3.55 0.62
C ILE A 72 6.69 3.95 1.08
N LEU A 73 5.91 2.99 1.56
CA LEU A 73 4.48 3.14 1.85
C LEU A 73 4.23 4.00 3.10
N SER A 74 5.06 3.89 4.15
CA SER A 74 4.92 4.71 5.36
C SER A 74 5.05 6.21 5.07
N ARG A 75 5.89 6.59 4.09
CA ARG A 75 6.04 7.97 3.61
C ARG A 75 4.85 8.48 2.81
N LYS A 76 3.92 7.60 2.42
CA LYS A 76 2.68 7.96 1.70
C LYS A 76 1.50 8.14 2.65
N LEU A 77 1.65 7.84 3.94
CA LEU A 77 0.62 8.12 4.93
C LEU A 77 0.60 9.60 5.28
N ASP A 78 -0.58 10.14 5.57
CA ASP A 78 -0.69 11.46 6.18
C ASP A 78 -0.18 11.42 7.63
N THR A 79 0.13 12.59 8.18
CA THR A 79 0.73 12.72 9.52
C THR A 79 -0.10 12.03 10.61
N TYR A 80 -1.43 12.10 10.56
CA TYR A 80 -2.28 11.50 11.59
C TYR A 80 -2.32 9.99 11.52
N THR A 81 -2.39 9.42 10.31
CA THR A 81 -2.36 7.96 10.12
C THR A 81 -1.00 7.38 10.45
N ASN A 82 0.07 8.08 10.07
CA ASN A 82 1.44 7.68 10.42
C ASN A 82 1.65 7.71 11.95
N MET A 83 1.20 8.75 12.64
CA MET A 83 1.28 8.82 14.11
C MET A 83 0.47 7.70 14.78
N ALA A 84 -0.75 7.44 14.32
CA ALA A 84 -1.57 6.35 14.85
C ALA A 84 -0.92 4.98 14.66
N TYR A 85 -0.21 4.77 13.55
CA TYR A 85 0.54 3.55 13.31
C TYR A 85 1.63 3.33 14.36
N HIS A 86 2.40 4.37 14.65
CA HIS A 86 3.44 4.30 15.68
C HIS A 86 2.89 4.09 17.10
N LEU A 87 1.65 4.50 17.37
CA LEU A 87 0.97 4.27 18.64
C LEU A 87 0.37 2.86 18.77
N ASP A 88 -0.06 2.25 17.67
CA ASP A 88 -0.63 0.88 17.65
C ASP A 88 0.45 -0.21 17.69
N LYS A 89 1.71 0.14 17.35
CA LYS A 89 2.85 -0.79 17.39
C LYS A 89 3.17 -1.26 18.80
N GLU A 90 3.16 -2.58 19.01
CA GLU A 90 3.61 -3.21 20.26
C GLU A 90 5.11 -3.07 20.49
N ASN A 91 5.93 -3.29 19.44
CA ASN A 91 7.38 -3.13 19.50
C ASN A 91 7.86 -2.02 18.54
N PRO A 92 8.31 -0.86 19.05
CA PRO A 92 8.76 0.26 18.22
C PRO A 92 10.02 -0.04 17.40
N LEU A 93 10.85 -1.00 17.84
CA LEU A 93 12.15 -1.32 17.22
C LEU A 93 12.04 -2.39 16.14
N GLU A 94 10.95 -3.17 16.13
CA GLU A 94 10.74 -4.19 15.13
C GLU A 94 10.19 -3.60 13.83
N LEU A 95 10.74 -4.08 12.72
CA LEU A 95 10.25 -3.77 11.40
C LEU A 95 8.98 -4.60 11.15
N PRO A 96 7.88 -3.98 10.70
CA PRO A 96 6.67 -4.72 10.39
C PRO A 96 6.86 -5.53 9.10
N THR A 97 6.19 -6.66 9.03
CA THR A 97 5.88 -7.28 7.76
C THR A 97 4.90 -6.40 6.97
N LEU A 98 4.87 -6.55 5.65
CA LEU A 98 3.89 -5.87 4.80
C LEU A 98 2.45 -6.20 5.23
N ASN A 99 2.20 -7.45 5.66
CA ASN A 99 0.88 -7.89 6.09
C ASN A 99 0.44 -7.21 7.39
N GLU A 100 1.33 -7.04 8.37
CA GLU A 100 1.03 -6.30 9.59
C GLU A 100 0.70 -4.84 9.29
N PHE A 101 1.46 -4.20 8.40
CA PHE A 101 1.20 -2.84 7.97
C PHE A 101 -0.15 -2.69 7.26
N ILE A 102 -0.49 -3.62 6.36
CA ILE A 102 -1.80 -3.67 5.69
C ILE A 102 -2.92 -3.88 6.71
N SER A 103 -2.75 -4.82 7.64
CA SER A 103 -3.75 -5.14 8.67
C SER A 103 -4.04 -3.94 9.57
N PHE A 104 -3.02 -3.18 9.94
CA PHE A 104 -3.20 -1.92 10.67
C PHE A 104 -4.07 -0.94 9.88
N LEU A 105 -3.77 -0.71 8.60
CA LEU A 105 -4.51 0.24 7.76
C LEU A 105 -5.97 -0.21 7.56
N GLU A 106 -6.21 -1.52 7.43
CA GLU A 106 -7.56 -2.09 7.35
C GLU A 106 -8.36 -1.83 8.63
N LYS A 107 -7.77 -2.12 9.79
CA LYS A 107 -8.36 -1.85 11.12
C LYS A 107 -8.66 -0.36 11.30
N ARG A 108 -7.74 0.51 10.87
CA ARG A 108 -7.91 1.97 10.94
C ARG A 108 -9.05 2.45 10.04
N ALA A 109 -9.12 1.99 8.79
CA ALA A 109 -10.21 2.34 7.88
C ALA A 109 -11.57 1.92 8.48
N MET A 110 -11.68 0.69 8.96
CA MET A 110 -12.89 0.18 9.62
C MET A 110 -13.30 1.03 10.83
N THR A 111 -12.33 1.41 11.68
CA THR A 111 -12.59 2.24 12.86
C THR A 111 -13.11 3.65 12.48
N LEU A 112 -12.63 4.20 11.36
CA LEU A 112 -13.08 5.49 10.85
C LEU A 112 -14.50 5.40 10.25
N GLU A 113 -14.80 4.31 9.54
CA GLU A 113 -16.14 4.03 8.99
C GLU A 113 -17.19 3.95 10.12
N ASP A 114 -16.82 3.35 11.24
CA ASP A 114 -17.68 3.23 12.43
C ASP A 114 -17.77 4.54 13.23
N SER A 115 -16.94 5.54 12.95
CA SER A 115 -16.90 6.80 13.69
C SER A 115 -18.16 7.65 13.46
N PRO A 116 -18.75 8.26 14.50
CA PRO A 116 -19.89 9.17 14.36
C PRO A 116 -19.65 10.38 13.46
N ALA A 117 -18.38 10.73 13.19
CA ALA A 117 -18.00 11.84 12.34
C ALA A 117 -18.21 11.56 10.85
N GLU A 118 -18.05 10.31 10.39
CA GLU A 118 -18.27 9.93 8.98
C GLU A 118 -19.74 9.61 8.68
N ARG A 119 -20.53 9.16 9.67
CA ARG A 119 -21.97 8.86 9.52
C ARG A 119 -22.88 10.08 9.27
N LYS A 120 -22.36 11.31 9.34
CA LYS A 120 -23.15 12.56 9.21
C LYS A 120 -23.23 13.11 7.76
N GLU A 121 -22.68 12.42 6.78
CA GLU A 121 -22.71 12.85 5.37
C GLU A 121 -23.93 12.33 4.58
N TRP A 122 -24.98 11.83 5.25
CA TRP A 122 -26.26 11.40 4.65
C TRP A 122 -27.45 12.02 5.39
#